data_AF-A0A932WZ84-F1
#
_entry.id   AF-A0A932WZ84-F1
#
_cell.length_a   1.000
_cell.length_b   1.000
_cell.length_c   1.000
_cell.angle_alpha   90.00
_cell.angle_beta   90.00
_cell.angle_gamma   90.00
#
_symmetry.space_group_name_H-M   'P 1'
#
loop_
_entity.id
_entity.type
_entity.pdbx_description
1 polymer ?
#
loop_
_entity_poly.entity_id
_entity_poly.type
_entity_poly.pdbx_seq_one_letter_code
_entity_poly.pdbx_strand_id
1 'polypeptide(L)'
;MRVGEATRRRGFTLIEMLVVIVITIIVLGMVLVPLSQSLNLTGRARSMVSSQDSLRTAIRRMMRELSQAMIVFEPRAITLWHYSAYTVSGDQPTPVSTAVPVPYSVNDGMLVFALPKHRYYCTKFDHYLLDTEVSPLAAIDTCVRAGHQGSPVELRPLQPLQPEPVWVAYFIGLKQPGYPAESIFDPGTTPPGQPGNSDPHYVSPLFVGLTGGFDNQYVLYRVEIPTVEVIGPDGKINPAGRLNNFFLWNPDGTLRGPNSNFFYDRTLNAGGVPYYREWRSRAIPLITVEDTDQVQLTRLGDGQWRPMPMTRFAASAVESDPAAPNRRAGVPVPGGVQTSEIQPEEYLTEYGYWTGLFNDGGSVIPDGLRLSNSGTPAADFAFGPRIEVYQGDTLVFDSAQAGGRARLVSYDANRGVVRFAIRRSRDPDRDPFPGEASDPEAYSAIIERDPASGQLTASLSQDDAQRISTLGGVSTPMPGGLGSARLRFPSAQVVPFSETVSRVNQTTGEARLLRRAGWSGLGSLDRRVAPADLAADEYTIDYRSGRLFFSDDDPSLALVGPGSVEELWVKYQFQTNTSEDVVRVTYATREMMTVNLGLVQYSPQTHEALPTQVTQRIRVRNLAR
;
A
#
# COMPACT_ATOMS: atom_id res chain seq x y z
N MET A 1 41.79 36.26 -94.36
CA MET A 1 40.74 35.24 -94.58
C MET A 1 41.04 34.09 -93.62
N ARG A 2 40.34 34.00 -92.47
CA ARG A 2 40.50 32.94 -91.46
C ARG A 2 39.29 32.02 -91.57
N VAL A 3 39.53 30.76 -91.91
CA VAL A 3 38.52 29.70 -91.94
C VAL A 3 38.25 29.30 -90.49
N GLY A 4 37.02 29.53 -90.02
CA GLY A 4 36.57 29.05 -88.72
C GLY A 4 36.22 27.57 -88.81
N GLU A 5 37.00 26.71 -88.16
CA GLU A 5 36.64 25.31 -87.95
C GLU A 5 35.40 25.22 -87.06
N ALA A 6 34.26 24.86 -87.66
CA ALA A 6 33.08 24.44 -86.93
C ALA A 6 33.35 23.06 -86.31
N THR A 7 33.83 23.03 -85.07
CA THR A 7 33.92 21.83 -84.25
C THR A 7 32.52 21.21 -84.12
N ARG A 8 32.26 20.11 -84.87
CA ARG A 8 31.07 19.28 -84.73
C ARG A 8 31.01 18.73 -83.30
N ARG A 9 30.07 19.24 -82.51
CA ARG A 9 29.69 18.64 -81.23
C ARG A 9 29.05 17.28 -81.54
N ARG A 10 29.74 16.19 -81.19
CA ARG A 10 29.16 14.83 -81.24
C ARG A 10 28.05 14.77 -80.17
N GLY A 11 26.83 14.46 -80.59
CA GLY A 11 25.73 14.19 -79.68
C GLY A 11 25.95 12.85 -78.96
N PHE A 12 25.41 12.73 -77.75
CA PHE A 12 25.45 11.49 -76.97
C PHE A 12 24.74 10.36 -77.71
N THR A 13 25.35 9.18 -77.67
CA THR A 13 24.76 7.95 -78.19
C THR A 13 23.66 7.45 -77.24
N LEU A 14 22.69 6.70 -77.77
CA LEU A 14 21.58 6.16 -76.98
C LEU A 14 22.06 5.28 -75.82
N ILE A 15 23.18 4.56 -76.02
CA ILE A 15 23.79 3.73 -74.98
C ILE A 15 24.43 4.57 -73.86
N GLU A 16 25.06 5.70 -74.19
CA GLU A 16 25.58 6.64 -73.18
C GLU A 16 24.45 7.23 -72.34
N MET A 17 23.30 7.58 -72.96
CA MET A 17 22.13 8.06 -72.22
C MET A 17 21.55 7.00 -71.29
N LEU A 18 21.50 5.73 -71.72
CA LEU A 18 21.01 4.63 -70.88
C LEU A 18 21.93 4.36 -69.68
N VAL A 19 23.25 4.35 -69.89
CA VAL A 19 24.24 4.16 -68.81
C VAL A 19 24.14 5.30 -67.79
N VAL A 20 24.01 6.55 -68.24
CA VAL A 20 23.85 7.71 -67.34
C VAL A 20 22.59 7.59 -66.50
N ILE A 21 21.46 7.14 -67.07
CA ILE A 21 20.22 6.93 -66.32
C ILE A 21 20.41 5.84 -65.27
N VAL A 22 21.00 4.69 -65.63
CA VAL A 22 21.23 3.58 -64.69
C VAL A 22 22.17 4.00 -63.54
N ILE A 23 23.29 4.66 -63.84
CA ILE A 23 24.21 5.15 -62.81
C ILE A 23 23.51 6.18 -61.92
N THR A 24 22.70 7.07 -62.49
CA THR A 24 21.94 8.07 -61.72
C THR A 24 20.94 7.39 -60.78
N ILE A 25 20.24 6.35 -61.22
CA ILE A 25 19.32 5.57 -60.36
C ILE A 25 20.08 4.90 -59.21
N ILE A 26 21.25 4.29 -59.49
CA ILE A 26 22.07 3.64 -58.46
C ILE A 26 22.59 4.66 -57.44
N VAL A 27 23.16 5.77 -57.91
CA VAL A 27 23.68 6.85 -57.05
C VAL A 27 22.55 7.47 -56.23
N LEU A 28 21.42 7.77 -56.86
CA LEU A 28 20.25 8.32 -56.17
C LEU A 28 19.72 7.33 -55.12
N GLY A 29 19.63 6.04 -55.45
CA GLY A 29 19.25 5.00 -54.49
C GLY A 29 20.20 4.89 -53.31
N MET A 30 21.52 4.93 -53.55
CA MET A 30 22.54 4.90 -52.49
C MET A 30 22.48 6.12 -51.57
N VAL A 31 22.05 7.28 -52.05
CA VAL A 31 21.91 8.49 -51.23
C VAL A 31 20.56 8.57 -50.52
N LEU A 32 19.46 8.20 -51.19
CA LEU A 32 18.11 8.32 -50.65
C LEU A 32 17.83 7.34 -49.50
N VAL A 33 18.37 6.12 -49.54
CA VAL A 33 18.12 5.12 -48.48
C VAL A 33 18.67 5.58 -47.13
N PRO A 34 19.96 5.98 -46.99
CA PRO A 34 20.48 6.53 -45.73
C PRO A 34 19.79 7.83 -45.30
N LEU A 35 19.37 8.68 -46.25
CA LEU A 35 18.66 9.92 -45.93
C LEU A 35 17.29 9.63 -45.30
N SER A 36 16.52 8.69 -45.88
CA SER A 36 15.24 8.25 -45.31
C SER A 36 15.44 7.65 -43.92
N GLN A 37 16.45 6.79 -43.73
CA GLN A 37 16.76 6.24 -42.42
C GLN A 37 17.12 7.34 -41.40
N SER A 38 17.93 8.33 -41.79
CA SER A 38 18.31 9.45 -40.93
C SER A 38 17.10 10.31 -40.53
N LEU A 39 16.15 10.54 -41.44
CA LEU A 39 14.91 11.26 -41.14
C LEU A 39 14.02 10.46 -40.17
N ASN A 40 13.90 9.14 -40.37
CA ASN A 40 13.14 8.26 -39.48
C ASN A 40 13.75 8.22 -38.07
N LEU A 41 15.08 8.10 -37.97
CA LEU A 41 15.80 8.15 -36.69
C LEU A 41 15.62 9.50 -35.98
N THR A 42 15.65 10.61 -36.72
CA THR A 42 15.42 11.94 -36.15
C THR A 42 13.97 12.11 -35.67
N GLY A 43 13.00 11.60 -36.43
CA GLY A 43 11.59 11.58 -36.03
C GLY A 43 11.37 10.79 -34.74
N ARG A 44 11.92 9.57 -34.68
CA ARG A 44 11.90 8.70 -33.49
C ARG A 44 12.54 9.38 -32.28
N ALA A 45 13.69 10.02 -32.46
CA ALA A 45 14.38 10.72 -31.37
C ALA A 45 13.55 11.90 -30.84
N ARG A 46 12.97 12.73 -31.73
CA ARG A 46 12.13 13.86 -31.33
C ARG A 46 10.88 13.41 -30.57
N SER A 47 10.23 12.36 -31.06
CA SER A 47 9.02 11.86 -30.45
C SER A 47 9.32 11.31 -29.05
N MET A 48 10.40 10.52 -28.90
CA MET A 48 10.86 10.00 -27.60
C MET A 48 11.19 11.11 -26.59
N VAL A 49 11.87 12.18 -27.03
CA VAL A 49 12.17 13.34 -26.16
C VAL A 49 10.88 14.03 -25.70
N SER A 50 9.94 14.28 -26.61
CA SER A 50 8.63 14.88 -26.29
C SER A 50 7.84 14.03 -25.27
N SER A 51 7.85 12.71 -25.46
CA SER A 51 7.23 11.76 -24.54
C SER A 51 7.88 11.78 -23.16
N GLN A 52 9.21 11.77 -23.07
CA GLN A 52 9.92 11.88 -21.80
C GLN A 52 9.62 13.20 -21.07
N ASP A 53 9.58 14.32 -21.78
CA ASP A 53 9.31 15.62 -21.16
C ASP A 53 7.87 15.75 -20.69
N SER A 54 6.92 15.16 -21.43
CA SER A 54 5.52 15.06 -21.01
C SER A 54 5.37 14.19 -19.75
N LEU A 55 6.04 13.03 -19.71
CA LEU A 55 6.08 12.15 -18.53
C LEU A 55 6.71 12.87 -17.33
N ARG A 56 7.83 13.57 -17.51
CA ARG A 56 8.49 14.36 -16.45
C ARG A 56 7.60 15.47 -15.93
N THR A 57 6.84 16.12 -16.79
CA THR A 57 5.91 17.18 -16.39
C THR A 57 4.74 16.61 -15.59
N ALA A 58 4.15 15.51 -16.06
CA ALA A 58 3.07 14.83 -15.37
C ALA A 58 3.51 14.28 -14.00
N ILE A 59 4.66 13.61 -13.90
CA ILE A 59 5.16 13.06 -12.63
C ILE A 59 5.48 14.17 -11.63
N ARG A 60 6.10 15.30 -12.05
CA ARG A 60 6.37 16.43 -11.15
C ARG A 60 5.08 17.03 -10.58
N ARG A 61 4.03 17.11 -11.40
CA ARG A 61 2.71 17.56 -10.94
C ARG A 61 2.13 16.60 -9.91
N MET A 62 2.08 15.31 -10.23
CA MET A 62 1.57 14.28 -9.31
C MET A 62 2.36 14.26 -8.00
N MET A 63 3.69 14.33 -8.05
CA MET A 63 4.55 14.40 -6.86
C MET A 63 4.20 15.58 -5.95
N ARG A 64 4.07 16.77 -6.52
CA ARG A 64 3.72 17.97 -5.76
C ARG A 64 2.36 17.80 -5.08
N GLU A 65 1.34 17.37 -5.82
CA GLU A 65 -0.01 17.20 -5.28
C GLU A 65 -0.07 16.07 -4.23
N LEU A 66 0.57 14.92 -4.47
CA LEU A 66 0.62 13.80 -3.52
C LEU A 66 1.42 14.12 -2.26
N SER A 67 2.52 14.88 -2.38
CA SER A 67 3.31 15.32 -1.21
C SER A 67 2.54 16.27 -0.30
N GLN A 68 1.57 17.00 -0.86
CA GLN A 68 0.70 17.92 -0.15
C GLN A 68 -0.59 17.25 0.33
N ALA A 69 -0.93 16.07 -0.19
CA ALA A 69 -2.17 15.38 0.13
C ALA A 69 -2.34 15.13 1.64
N MET A 70 -3.55 15.41 2.13
CA MET A 70 -3.96 15.16 3.50
C MET A 70 -4.49 13.75 3.72
N ILE A 71 -5.09 13.16 2.70
CA ILE A 71 -5.63 11.80 2.70
C ILE A 71 -5.35 11.23 1.33
N VAL A 72 -4.70 10.08 1.24
CA VAL A 72 -4.51 9.34 -0.01
C VAL A 72 -5.25 8.02 0.14
N PHE A 73 -6.07 7.62 -0.81
CA PHE A 73 -6.74 6.32 -0.76
C PHE A 73 -5.85 5.23 -1.35
N GLU A 74 -5.97 4.00 -0.84
CA GLU A 74 -5.35 2.84 -1.47
C GLU A 74 -5.72 2.78 -2.97
N PRO A 75 -4.73 2.60 -3.87
CA PRO A 75 -4.97 2.52 -5.31
C PRO A 75 -6.04 1.49 -5.66
N ARG A 76 -6.92 1.85 -6.59
CA ARG A 76 -8.05 1.01 -7.00
C ARG A 76 -7.84 0.45 -8.40
N ALA A 77 -8.48 -0.69 -8.63
CA ALA A 77 -8.55 -1.25 -9.96
C ALA A 77 -9.35 -0.35 -10.91
N ILE A 78 -9.09 -0.44 -12.20
CA ILE A 78 -9.87 0.20 -13.26
C ILE A 78 -10.15 -0.82 -14.36
N THR A 79 -11.30 -0.69 -15.03
CA THR A 79 -11.61 -1.53 -16.18
C THR A 79 -11.01 -0.93 -17.45
N LEU A 80 -10.17 -1.69 -18.12
CA LEU A 80 -9.71 -1.43 -19.48
C LEU A 80 -10.50 -2.32 -20.45
N TRP A 81 -10.99 -1.74 -21.53
CA TRP A 81 -11.60 -2.44 -22.65
C TRP A 81 -10.55 -2.83 -23.70
N HIS A 82 -10.66 -4.06 -24.20
CA HIS A 82 -9.87 -4.60 -25.30
C HIS A 82 -10.70 -5.60 -26.11
N TYR A 83 -10.14 -6.27 -27.11
CA TYR A 83 -10.85 -7.28 -27.90
C TYR A 83 -10.65 -8.72 -27.39
N SER A 84 -11.67 -9.55 -27.56
CA SER A 84 -11.68 -10.97 -27.15
C SER A 84 -10.64 -11.84 -27.87
N ALA A 85 -10.22 -11.46 -29.08
CA ALA A 85 -9.28 -12.22 -29.90
C ALA A 85 -8.51 -11.33 -30.88
N TYR A 86 -7.26 -11.74 -31.16
CA TYR A 86 -6.36 -11.04 -32.07
C TYR A 86 -5.67 -12.04 -33.01
N THR A 87 -5.50 -11.66 -34.28
CA THR A 87 -4.57 -12.27 -35.23
C THR A 87 -3.22 -11.58 -35.17
N VAL A 88 -2.14 -12.34 -35.33
CA VAL A 88 -0.78 -11.81 -35.36
C VAL A 88 -0.33 -11.84 -36.82
N SER A 89 -0.40 -10.69 -37.49
CA SER A 89 0.16 -10.49 -38.84
C SER A 89 1.33 -9.51 -38.72
N GLY A 90 2.47 -9.97 -38.19
CA GLY A 90 3.64 -9.14 -37.87
C GLY A 90 3.74 -8.79 -36.38
N ASP A 91 4.46 -7.72 -36.05
CA ASP A 91 4.68 -7.25 -34.66
C ASP A 91 3.43 -6.61 -34.02
N GLN A 92 2.33 -6.52 -34.78
CA GLN A 92 1.11 -5.85 -34.36
C GLN A 92 -0.04 -6.85 -34.27
N PRO A 93 -0.61 -7.07 -33.07
CA PRO A 93 -1.82 -7.85 -32.94
C PRO A 93 -2.96 -7.03 -33.55
N THR A 94 -3.74 -7.62 -34.46
CA THR A 94 -4.95 -7.02 -35.03
C THR A 94 -6.18 -7.77 -34.52
N PRO A 95 -7.28 -7.12 -34.11
CA PRO A 95 -8.48 -7.85 -33.72
C PRO A 95 -8.99 -8.69 -34.89
N VAL A 96 -9.47 -9.90 -34.61
CA VAL A 96 -10.14 -10.70 -35.64
C VAL A 96 -11.50 -10.10 -35.97
N SER A 97 -12.04 -10.36 -37.16
CA SER A 97 -13.33 -9.80 -37.58
C SER A 97 -14.52 -10.19 -36.68
N THR A 98 -14.40 -11.28 -35.93
CA THR A 98 -15.39 -11.75 -34.95
C THR A 98 -15.10 -11.29 -33.51
N ALA A 99 -14.06 -10.49 -33.30
CA ALA A 99 -13.67 -10.07 -31.97
C ALA A 99 -14.68 -9.09 -31.39
N VAL A 100 -15.07 -9.31 -30.13
CA VAL A 100 -15.97 -8.43 -29.39
C VAL A 100 -15.19 -7.68 -28.31
N PRO A 101 -15.60 -6.46 -27.94
CA PRO A 101 -15.02 -5.77 -26.79
C PRO A 101 -15.25 -6.55 -25.48
N VAL A 102 -14.21 -6.71 -24.69
CA VAL A 102 -14.20 -7.41 -23.41
C VAL A 102 -13.54 -6.51 -22.35
N PRO A 103 -14.12 -6.43 -21.13
CA PRO A 103 -13.52 -5.71 -20.02
C PRO A 103 -12.37 -6.52 -19.40
N TYR A 104 -11.29 -5.84 -19.03
CA TYR A 104 -10.15 -6.37 -18.30
C TYR A 104 -9.86 -5.48 -17.10
N SER A 105 -9.95 -6.06 -15.90
CA SER A 105 -9.69 -5.33 -14.66
C SER A 105 -8.19 -5.25 -14.41
N VAL A 106 -7.72 -4.03 -14.19
CA VAL A 106 -6.31 -3.73 -13.93
C VAL A 106 -6.20 -3.09 -12.56
N ASN A 107 -5.48 -3.74 -11.65
CA ASN A 107 -5.19 -3.18 -10.33
C ASN A 107 -4.30 -1.94 -10.46
N ASP A 108 -4.35 -1.07 -9.45
CA ASP A 108 -3.44 0.09 -9.32
C ASP A 108 -3.59 1.14 -10.42
N GLY A 109 -4.69 1.13 -11.18
CA GLY A 109 -4.93 2.01 -12.32
C GLY A 109 -5.58 3.35 -11.97
N MET A 110 -6.06 3.51 -10.73
CA MET A 110 -6.66 4.74 -10.23
C MET A 110 -6.11 5.09 -8.84
N LEU A 111 -5.76 6.35 -8.66
CA LEU A 111 -5.33 6.93 -7.40
C LEU A 111 -6.23 8.11 -7.05
N VAL A 112 -6.77 8.12 -5.83
CA VAL A 112 -7.63 9.20 -5.34
C VAL A 112 -7.04 9.76 -4.04
N PHE A 113 -7.08 11.06 -3.86
CA PHE A 113 -6.60 11.73 -2.66
C PHE A 113 -7.28 13.07 -2.43
N ALA A 114 -7.25 13.58 -1.21
CA ALA A 114 -7.73 14.90 -0.82
C ALA A 114 -6.54 15.81 -0.51
N LEU A 115 -6.57 17.02 -1.07
CA LEU A 115 -5.61 18.07 -0.77
C LEU A 115 -5.97 18.76 0.57
N PRO A 116 -5.05 19.51 1.19
CA PRO A 116 -5.38 20.32 2.35
C PRO A 116 -6.26 21.49 1.93
N LYS A 117 -7.25 21.82 2.77
CA LYS A 117 -8.06 23.02 2.59
C LYS A 117 -7.16 24.23 2.70
N HIS A 118 -7.07 24.97 1.61
CA HIS A 118 -6.38 26.24 1.58
C HIS A 118 -7.37 27.38 1.84
N ARG A 119 -6.94 28.40 2.60
CA ARG A 119 -7.70 29.63 2.81
C ARG A 119 -6.76 30.83 2.70
N TYR A 120 -7.31 31.94 2.22
CA TYR A 120 -6.61 33.20 2.26
C TYR A 120 -6.34 33.58 3.71
N TYR A 121 -5.09 33.87 4.00
CA TYR A 121 -4.59 34.29 5.29
C TYR A 121 -4.09 35.72 5.17
N CYS A 122 -4.68 36.61 5.96
CA CYS A 122 -4.29 38.01 6.02
C CYS A 122 -3.04 38.15 6.88
N THR A 123 -1.91 38.39 6.23
CA THR A 123 -0.58 38.38 6.89
C THR A 123 -0.40 39.53 7.88
N LYS A 124 -1.02 40.69 7.63
CA LYS A 124 -0.92 41.88 8.49
C LYS A 124 -1.68 41.74 9.82
N PHE A 125 -2.79 41.00 9.81
CA PHE A 125 -3.73 40.92 10.92
C PHE A 125 -3.96 39.48 11.41
N ASP A 126 -3.08 38.55 11.03
CA ASP A 126 -3.00 37.16 11.52
C ASP A 126 -4.35 36.43 11.62
N HIS A 127 -5.07 36.30 10.52
CA HIS A 127 -6.30 35.49 10.49
C HIS A 127 -6.59 34.91 9.11
N TYR A 128 -7.33 33.81 9.09
CA TYR A 128 -7.92 33.24 7.88
C TYR A 128 -9.22 33.95 7.52
N LEU A 129 -9.45 34.14 6.22
CA LEU A 129 -10.73 34.54 5.67
C LEU A 129 -11.69 33.34 5.64
N LEU A 130 -12.96 33.59 5.92
CA LEU A 130 -14.01 32.59 5.91
C LEU A 130 -14.50 32.34 4.47
N ASP A 131 -15.04 31.16 4.22
CA ASP A 131 -15.61 30.79 2.91
C ASP A 131 -16.82 31.68 2.54
N THR A 132 -17.43 32.36 3.52
CA THR A 132 -18.50 33.35 3.32
C THR A 132 -17.98 34.73 2.90
N GLU A 133 -16.69 35.01 3.14
CA GLU A 133 -16.06 36.29 2.83
C GLU A 133 -15.42 36.30 1.45
N VAL A 134 -14.92 35.14 1.02
CA VAL A 134 -14.23 34.99 -0.25
C VAL A 134 -14.81 33.78 -0.97
N SER A 135 -15.31 34.00 -2.19
CA SER A 135 -15.76 32.89 -3.03
C SER A 135 -14.60 31.90 -3.26
N PRO A 136 -14.84 30.58 -3.25
CA PRO A 136 -13.79 29.57 -3.45
C PRO A 136 -12.94 29.75 -4.71
N LEU A 137 -13.46 30.44 -5.74
CA LEU A 137 -12.77 30.71 -7.01
C LEU A 137 -12.20 32.13 -7.11
N ALA A 138 -12.37 32.97 -6.09
CA ALA A 138 -11.88 34.34 -6.13
C ALA A 138 -10.35 34.36 -5.96
N ALA A 139 -9.66 34.92 -6.95
CA ALA A 139 -8.28 35.35 -6.82
C ALA A 139 -8.27 36.73 -6.17
N ILE A 140 -7.88 36.82 -4.91
CA ILE A 140 -7.77 38.10 -4.19
C ILE A 140 -6.34 38.31 -3.71
N ASP A 141 -5.87 39.54 -3.87
CA ASP A 141 -4.51 39.93 -3.46
C ASP A 141 -4.54 40.72 -2.15
N THR A 142 -5.74 41.19 -1.74
CA THR A 142 -5.95 41.98 -0.52
C THR A 142 -7.12 41.50 0.31
N CYS A 143 -7.03 41.69 1.62
CA CYS A 143 -8.07 41.32 2.59
C CYS A 143 -9.37 42.11 2.39
N VAL A 144 -10.51 41.39 2.36
CA VAL A 144 -11.85 41.95 2.12
C VAL A 144 -12.55 42.47 3.39
N ARG A 145 -12.00 42.20 4.58
CA ARG A 145 -12.60 42.65 5.84
C ARG A 145 -12.53 44.17 5.98
N ALA A 146 -13.61 44.77 6.49
CA ALA A 146 -13.63 46.19 6.81
C ALA A 146 -12.49 46.54 7.78
N GLY A 147 -11.73 47.60 7.48
CA GLY A 147 -10.57 48.04 8.25
C GLY A 147 -9.25 47.36 7.87
N HIS A 148 -9.27 46.40 6.94
CA HIS A 148 -8.08 45.68 6.48
C HIS A 148 -7.68 46.08 5.04
N GLN A 149 -8.16 47.21 4.53
CA GLN A 149 -7.95 47.61 3.14
C GLN A 149 -6.46 47.64 2.78
N GLY A 150 -6.10 47.02 1.64
CA GLY A 150 -4.72 46.93 1.16
C GLY A 150 -3.83 45.93 1.90
N SER A 151 -4.35 45.19 2.88
CA SER A 151 -3.55 44.19 3.60
C SER A 151 -3.32 42.97 2.71
N PRO A 152 -2.07 42.54 2.50
CA PRO A 152 -1.78 41.42 1.62
C PRO A 152 -2.33 40.13 2.21
N VAL A 153 -3.01 39.36 1.38
CA VAL A 153 -3.42 37.99 1.69
C VAL A 153 -2.55 37.02 0.92
N GLU A 154 -2.35 35.85 1.49
CA GLU A 154 -1.71 34.74 0.80
C GLU A 154 -2.48 33.45 1.07
N LEU A 155 -2.40 32.52 0.13
CA LEU A 155 -3.10 31.25 0.26
C LEU A 155 -2.28 30.30 1.13
N ARG A 156 -2.78 29.96 2.33
CA ARG A 156 -2.12 29.01 3.26
C ARG A 156 -3.01 27.80 3.54
N PRO A 157 -2.44 26.61 3.80
CA PRO A 157 -3.19 25.50 4.39
C PRO A 157 -3.83 25.94 5.71
N LEU A 158 -5.12 25.67 5.89
CA LEU A 158 -5.85 25.99 7.11
C LEU A 158 -5.22 25.30 8.32
N GLN A 159 -5.18 25.98 9.46
CA GLN A 159 -4.71 25.43 10.74
C GLN A 159 -5.85 25.45 11.77
N PRO A 160 -6.17 24.32 12.46
CA PRO A 160 -5.63 22.98 12.23
C PRO A 160 -5.94 22.47 10.82
N LEU A 161 -5.10 21.56 10.30
CA LEU A 161 -5.24 21.01 8.95
C LEU A 161 -6.63 20.37 8.79
N GLN A 162 -7.33 20.74 7.71
CA GLN A 162 -8.63 20.17 7.34
C GLN A 162 -8.57 19.73 5.87
N PRO A 163 -9.15 18.58 5.49
CA PRO A 163 -9.19 18.17 4.10
C PRO A 163 -10.01 19.18 3.28
N GLU A 164 -9.55 19.45 2.07
CA GLU A 164 -10.31 20.23 1.10
C GLU A 164 -11.59 19.48 0.71
N PRO A 165 -12.73 20.15 0.52
CA PRO A 165 -13.95 19.53 0.01
C PRO A 165 -13.82 19.21 -1.50
N VAL A 166 -12.62 18.90 -1.99
CA VAL A 166 -12.33 18.52 -3.36
C VAL A 166 -11.37 17.35 -3.34
N TRP A 167 -11.75 16.26 -3.99
CA TRP A 167 -10.90 15.09 -4.15
C TRP A 167 -10.28 15.14 -5.53
N VAL A 168 -9.03 14.72 -5.63
CA VAL A 168 -8.30 14.62 -6.90
C VAL A 168 -8.15 13.15 -7.23
N ALA A 169 -8.49 12.79 -8.47
CA ALA A 169 -8.26 11.45 -8.98
C ALA A 169 -7.36 11.46 -10.20
N TYR A 170 -6.34 10.60 -10.19
CA TYR A 170 -5.53 10.24 -11.35
C TYR A 170 -5.93 8.85 -11.82
N PHE A 171 -6.23 8.69 -13.12
CA PHE A 171 -6.70 7.42 -13.65
C PHE A 171 -6.46 7.31 -15.17
N ILE A 172 -6.39 6.08 -15.68
CA ILE A 172 -6.33 5.81 -17.12
C ILE A 172 -7.75 5.67 -17.67
N GLY A 173 -8.10 6.39 -18.73
CA GLY A 173 -9.41 6.28 -19.37
C GLY A 173 -9.34 6.43 -20.89
N LEU A 174 -10.36 5.92 -21.60
CA LEU A 174 -10.47 6.14 -23.05
C LEU A 174 -10.61 7.63 -23.38
N LYS A 175 -9.97 8.09 -24.47
CA LYS A 175 -10.13 9.45 -24.98
C LYS A 175 -11.60 9.81 -25.23
N GLN A 176 -12.39 8.81 -25.63
CA GLN A 176 -13.83 8.86 -25.87
C GLN A 176 -14.53 7.71 -25.13
N PRO A 177 -14.93 7.91 -23.85
CA PRO A 177 -15.46 6.85 -23.00
C PRO A 177 -16.90 6.41 -23.33
N GLY A 178 -17.64 7.19 -24.11
CA GLY A 178 -19.01 6.86 -24.54
C GLY A 178 -19.11 5.78 -25.60
N TYR A 179 -17.99 5.43 -26.24
CA TYR A 179 -17.90 4.47 -27.34
C TYR A 179 -17.52 3.07 -26.81
N PRO A 180 -18.13 1.92 -27.21
CA PRO A 180 -19.18 1.66 -28.20
C PRO A 180 -20.47 1.07 -27.57
N ALA A 181 -21.67 1.53 -27.95
CA ALA A 181 -22.91 0.75 -27.75
C ALA A 181 -24.14 1.30 -28.48
N GLU A 182 -24.13 2.54 -28.97
CA GLU A 182 -25.26 3.05 -29.74
C GLU A 182 -25.45 2.34 -31.10
N SER A 183 -24.54 1.44 -31.50
CA SER A 183 -24.64 0.69 -32.77
C SER A 183 -24.63 -0.84 -32.67
N ILE A 184 -24.74 -1.45 -31.49
CA ILE A 184 -24.62 -2.93 -31.35
C ILE A 184 -25.96 -3.65 -31.02
N PHE A 185 -27.08 -2.95 -30.88
CA PHE A 185 -28.36 -3.61 -30.58
C PHE A 185 -29.57 -3.05 -31.34
N ASP A 186 -29.45 -2.81 -32.65
CA ASP A 186 -30.62 -2.84 -33.52
C ASP A 186 -30.57 -4.11 -34.38
N PRO A 187 -31.47 -5.10 -34.19
CA PRO A 187 -31.46 -6.37 -34.94
C PRO A 187 -31.65 -6.21 -36.45
N GLY A 188 -31.89 -4.99 -36.94
CA GLY A 188 -32.03 -4.65 -38.36
C GLY A 188 -30.86 -3.87 -38.97
N THR A 189 -29.83 -3.49 -38.20
CA THR A 189 -28.65 -2.81 -38.76
C THR A 189 -27.51 -3.79 -38.99
N THR A 190 -27.06 -3.85 -40.23
CA THR A 190 -25.99 -4.73 -40.70
C THR A 190 -24.68 -4.51 -39.91
N PRO A 191 -23.93 -5.57 -39.58
CA PRO A 191 -22.64 -5.45 -38.90
C PRO A 191 -21.66 -4.59 -39.70
N PRO A 192 -20.78 -3.80 -39.06
CA PRO A 192 -19.75 -3.04 -39.76
C PRO A 192 -18.80 -4.01 -40.48
N GLY A 193 -18.74 -3.88 -41.81
CA GLY A 193 -18.02 -4.82 -42.70
C GLY A 193 -18.55 -4.87 -44.14
N GLN A 194 -19.72 -4.27 -44.44
CA GLN A 194 -20.08 -3.96 -45.83
C GLN A 194 -19.39 -2.66 -46.29
N PRO A 195 -18.91 -2.59 -47.55
CA PRO A 195 -18.26 -1.40 -48.08
C PRO A 195 -19.26 -0.24 -48.14
N GLY A 196 -19.10 0.74 -47.26
CA GLY A 196 -19.96 1.92 -47.18
C GLY A 196 -20.10 2.59 -45.79
N ASN A 197 -19.53 2.04 -44.71
CA ASN A 197 -19.67 2.64 -43.37
C ASN A 197 -18.41 3.42 -42.94
N SER A 198 -18.61 4.65 -42.49
CA SER A 198 -17.61 5.59 -41.98
C SER A 198 -17.72 5.72 -40.46
N ASP A 199 -16.65 5.32 -39.74
CA ASP A 199 -16.33 5.57 -38.30
C ASP A 199 -16.96 4.65 -37.21
N PRO A 200 -16.39 4.55 -35.99
CA PRO A 200 -15.01 4.17 -35.66
C PRO A 200 -14.84 2.98 -34.68
N HIS A 201 -13.62 2.47 -34.45
CA HIS A 201 -13.33 1.32 -33.57
C HIS A 201 -12.46 1.69 -32.35
N TYR A 202 -12.32 0.79 -31.36
CA TYR A 202 -11.19 0.87 -30.43
C TYR A 202 -9.93 0.63 -31.26
N VAL A 203 -9.28 1.71 -31.62
CA VAL A 203 -8.04 1.74 -32.38
C VAL A 203 -7.10 2.45 -31.43
N SER A 204 -6.19 1.70 -30.80
CA SER A 204 -4.85 2.25 -30.53
C SER A 204 -4.28 2.75 -31.87
N PRO A 205 -3.41 3.75 -31.95
CA PRO A 205 -2.76 4.18 -33.20
C PRO A 205 -2.11 3.03 -33.99
N LEU A 206 -1.88 1.87 -33.35
CA LEU A 206 -1.56 0.58 -33.99
C LEU A 206 -2.58 0.03 -35.00
N PHE A 207 -3.85 0.48 -35.04
CA PHE A 207 -4.87 -0.11 -35.92
C PHE A 207 -5.35 0.82 -37.04
N VAL A 208 -4.65 1.93 -37.28
CA VAL A 208 -5.02 2.96 -38.28
C VAL A 208 -4.78 2.49 -39.74
N GLY A 209 -4.14 1.34 -39.94
CA GLY A 209 -3.63 0.93 -41.25
C GLY A 209 -4.64 0.48 -42.33
N LEU A 210 -5.94 0.30 -42.06
CA LEU A 210 -6.82 -0.34 -43.06
C LEU A 210 -8.17 0.34 -43.36
N THR A 211 -8.69 1.21 -42.49
CA THR A 211 -9.97 1.90 -42.75
C THR A 211 -9.96 3.25 -42.04
N GLY A 212 -9.55 4.31 -42.72
CA GLY A 212 -9.47 5.66 -42.15
C GLY A 212 -10.73 6.03 -41.37
N GLY A 213 -10.58 6.29 -40.08
CA GLY A 213 -11.68 6.67 -39.21
C GLY A 213 -11.46 6.26 -37.77
N PHE A 214 -10.67 7.08 -37.05
CA PHE A 214 -10.65 7.29 -35.59
C PHE A 214 -9.72 6.43 -34.72
N ASP A 215 -9.16 7.10 -33.72
CA ASP A 215 -8.17 6.63 -32.77
C ASP A 215 -8.69 6.92 -31.34
N ASN A 216 -9.03 5.87 -30.58
CA ASN A 216 -9.59 5.98 -29.23
C ASN A 216 -8.59 5.47 -28.19
N GLN A 217 -7.48 6.19 -28.07
CA GLN A 217 -6.35 5.93 -27.18
C GLN A 217 -6.75 5.96 -25.70
N TYR A 218 -6.01 5.22 -24.87
CA TYR A 218 -6.04 5.48 -23.43
C TYR A 218 -5.18 6.67 -23.08
N VAL A 219 -5.73 7.53 -22.22
CA VAL A 219 -5.11 8.76 -21.75
C VAL A 219 -5.09 8.77 -20.24
N LEU A 220 -4.02 9.35 -19.67
CA LEU A 220 -3.93 9.58 -18.23
C LEU A 220 -4.67 10.87 -17.91
N TYR A 221 -5.71 10.75 -17.12
CA TYR A 221 -6.55 11.86 -16.70
C TYR A 221 -6.24 12.28 -15.27
N ARG A 222 -6.45 13.58 -15.03
CA ARG A 222 -6.64 14.18 -13.72
C ARG A 222 -8.05 14.74 -13.64
N VAL A 223 -8.78 14.47 -12.58
CA VAL A 223 -10.09 15.08 -12.35
C VAL A 223 -10.22 15.57 -10.91
N GLU A 224 -10.90 16.71 -10.73
CA GLU A 224 -11.27 17.26 -9.43
C GLU A 224 -12.75 16.98 -9.15
N ILE A 225 -13.04 16.59 -7.92
CA ILE A 225 -14.32 16.03 -7.51
C ILE A 225 -14.79 16.79 -6.28
N PRO A 226 -15.68 17.79 -6.45
CA PRO A 226 -16.21 18.55 -5.32
C PRO A 226 -17.07 17.65 -4.43
N THR A 227 -16.74 17.57 -3.13
CA THR A 227 -17.48 16.73 -2.18
C THR A 227 -18.91 17.21 -1.98
N VAL A 228 -19.18 18.50 -2.13
CA VAL A 228 -20.54 19.08 -2.01
C VAL A 228 -21.50 18.60 -3.10
N GLU A 229 -20.98 18.11 -4.23
CA GLU A 229 -21.79 17.50 -5.30
C GLU A 229 -22.11 16.03 -5.02
N VAL A 230 -21.56 15.47 -3.94
CA VAL A 230 -21.68 14.06 -3.55
C VAL A 230 -22.27 13.90 -2.14
N ILE A 231 -21.91 14.79 -1.22
CA ILE A 231 -22.27 14.80 0.20
C ILE A 231 -23.02 16.11 0.47
N GLY A 232 -24.25 15.99 0.94
CA GLY A 232 -25.10 17.10 1.34
C GLY A 232 -24.60 17.82 2.60
N PRO A 233 -25.21 18.98 2.94
CA PRO A 233 -24.82 19.80 4.09
C PRO A 233 -24.96 19.09 5.45
N ASP A 234 -25.78 18.05 5.51
CA ASP A 234 -26.02 17.20 6.68
C ASP A 234 -24.98 16.07 6.83
N GLY A 235 -23.95 16.05 5.98
CA GLY A 235 -22.93 15.00 5.95
C GLY A 235 -23.43 13.68 5.36
N LYS A 236 -24.66 13.64 4.83
CA LYS A 236 -25.23 12.46 4.17
C LYS A 236 -25.05 12.56 2.66
N ILE A 237 -25.28 11.47 1.95
CA ILE A 237 -25.27 11.45 0.48
C ILE A 237 -26.25 12.51 -0.02
N ASN A 238 -25.85 13.28 -1.02
CA ASN A 238 -26.77 14.09 -1.81
C ASN A 238 -27.30 13.21 -2.97
N PRO A 239 -28.45 12.52 -2.84
CA PRO A 239 -28.98 11.69 -3.92
C PRO A 239 -29.35 12.50 -5.17
N ALA A 240 -29.54 13.81 -5.03
CA ALA A 240 -29.73 14.76 -6.13
C ALA A 240 -28.40 15.30 -6.70
N GLY A 241 -27.27 14.87 -6.15
CA GLY A 241 -25.94 15.26 -6.58
C GLY A 241 -25.66 14.82 -8.01
N ARG A 242 -25.27 15.79 -8.85
CA ARG A 242 -24.96 15.56 -10.28
C ARG A 242 -23.86 14.53 -10.53
N LEU A 243 -23.07 14.15 -9.51
CA LEU A 243 -21.91 13.28 -9.58
C LEU A 243 -21.93 12.10 -8.58
N ASN A 244 -23.09 11.73 -8.05
CA ASN A 244 -23.22 10.71 -6.99
C ASN A 244 -22.56 9.35 -7.32
N ASN A 245 -22.40 8.97 -8.60
CA ASN A 245 -21.84 7.66 -8.96
C ASN A 245 -20.30 7.56 -8.93
N PHE A 246 -19.58 8.60 -8.47
CA PHE A 246 -18.14 8.46 -8.27
C PHE A 246 -17.80 7.57 -7.08
N PHE A 247 -18.66 7.44 -6.07
CA PHE A 247 -18.38 6.60 -4.91
C PHE A 247 -19.33 5.42 -4.84
N LEU A 248 -18.78 4.28 -4.44
CA LEU A 248 -19.53 3.13 -3.97
C LEU A 248 -19.82 3.33 -2.48
N TRP A 249 -21.04 2.99 -2.09
CA TRP A 249 -21.52 3.09 -0.72
C TRP A 249 -21.98 1.73 -0.24
N ASN A 250 -21.79 1.46 1.04
CA ASN A 250 -22.36 0.30 1.70
C ASN A 250 -23.88 0.51 1.95
N PRO A 251 -24.66 -0.56 2.17
CA PRO A 251 -26.09 -0.45 2.46
C PRO A 251 -26.40 0.38 3.72
N ASP A 252 -25.45 0.49 4.65
CA ASP A 252 -25.54 1.29 5.88
C ASP A 252 -25.24 2.79 5.66
N GLY A 253 -24.97 3.22 4.42
CA GLY A 253 -24.67 4.60 4.05
C GLY A 253 -23.20 5.00 4.27
N THR A 254 -22.34 4.08 4.70
CA THR A 254 -20.89 4.35 4.83
C THR A 254 -20.19 4.29 3.47
N LEU A 255 -19.14 5.09 3.29
CA LEU A 255 -18.36 5.12 2.06
C LEU A 255 -17.56 3.82 1.90
N ARG A 256 -17.78 3.10 0.80
CA ARG A 256 -16.99 1.91 0.44
C ARG A 256 -15.71 2.27 -0.33
N GLY A 257 -15.73 3.41 -1.02
CA GLY A 257 -14.61 3.98 -1.76
C GLY A 257 -15.02 4.44 -3.16
N PRO A 258 -14.09 4.95 -3.97
CA PRO A 258 -14.39 5.41 -5.32
C PRO A 258 -14.77 4.24 -6.26
N ASN A 259 -15.74 4.48 -7.11
CA ASN A 259 -16.21 3.59 -8.18
C ASN A 259 -15.16 3.53 -9.28
N SER A 260 -14.56 2.36 -9.47
CA SER A 260 -13.53 2.11 -10.49
C SER A 260 -13.98 2.36 -11.93
N ASN A 261 -15.29 2.33 -12.19
CA ASN A 261 -15.87 2.42 -13.53
C ASN A 261 -16.67 3.70 -13.77
N PHE A 262 -16.54 4.70 -12.88
CA PHE A 262 -17.27 5.97 -12.98
C PHE A 262 -17.13 6.64 -14.35
N PHE A 263 -15.96 6.51 -14.99
CA PHE A 263 -15.65 7.14 -16.27
C PHE A 263 -16.38 6.51 -17.47
N TYR A 264 -16.90 5.29 -17.31
CA TYR A 264 -17.66 4.57 -18.33
C TYR A 264 -19.15 4.46 -17.99
N ASP A 265 -19.59 5.12 -16.92
CA ASP A 265 -20.95 5.04 -16.44
C ASP A 265 -21.93 5.75 -17.38
N ARG A 266 -22.94 5.01 -17.82
CA ARG A 266 -23.97 5.46 -18.77
C ARG A 266 -25.28 5.82 -18.11
N THR A 267 -25.40 5.61 -16.80
CA THR A 267 -26.60 6.05 -16.09
C THR A 267 -26.76 7.56 -16.26
N LEU A 268 -28.00 8.01 -16.36
CA LEU A 268 -28.29 9.42 -16.54
C LEU A 268 -28.20 10.10 -15.18
N ASN A 269 -27.50 11.24 -15.14
CA ASN A 269 -27.55 12.12 -13.98
C ASN A 269 -28.94 12.78 -13.87
N ALA A 270 -29.16 13.55 -12.79
CA ALA A 270 -30.41 14.29 -12.59
C ALA A 270 -30.75 15.29 -13.71
N GLY A 271 -29.77 15.68 -14.54
CA GLY A 271 -29.95 16.52 -15.71
C GLY A 271 -30.20 15.76 -17.02
N GLY A 272 -30.37 14.45 -16.99
CA GLY A 272 -30.59 13.62 -18.18
C GLY A 272 -29.34 13.41 -19.05
N VAL A 273 -28.15 13.77 -18.54
CA VAL A 273 -26.87 13.58 -19.23
C VAL A 273 -26.19 12.33 -18.69
N PRO A 274 -25.66 11.43 -19.53
CA PRO A 274 -24.87 10.29 -19.07
C PRO A 274 -23.66 10.73 -18.23
N TYR A 275 -23.40 10.06 -17.10
CA TYR A 275 -22.29 10.42 -16.21
C TYR A 275 -20.93 10.45 -16.93
N TYR A 276 -20.65 9.54 -17.86
CA TYR A 276 -19.39 9.54 -18.62
C TYR A 276 -19.13 10.86 -19.35
N ARG A 277 -20.18 11.55 -19.84
CA ARG A 277 -20.06 12.83 -20.55
C ARG A 277 -19.65 13.96 -19.61
N GLU A 278 -20.25 13.98 -18.43
CA GLU A 278 -19.91 14.93 -17.36
C GLU A 278 -18.48 14.68 -16.85
N TRP A 279 -18.10 13.43 -16.63
CA TRP A 279 -16.75 13.11 -16.21
C TRP A 279 -15.72 13.44 -17.28
N ARG A 280 -16.03 13.20 -18.55
CA ARG A 280 -15.15 13.53 -19.67
C ARG A 280 -14.93 15.04 -19.82
N SER A 281 -15.93 15.87 -19.54
CA SER A 281 -15.82 17.34 -19.63
C SER A 281 -14.99 17.93 -18.49
N ARG A 282 -14.95 17.27 -17.32
CA ARG A 282 -14.15 17.68 -16.15
C ARG A 282 -12.74 17.11 -16.15
N ALA A 283 -12.54 15.93 -16.75
CA ALA A 283 -11.25 15.26 -16.77
C ALA A 283 -10.25 15.95 -17.71
N ILE A 284 -9.08 16.30 -17.16
CA ILE A 284 -7.99 16.96 -17.88
C ILE A 284 -6.95 15.91 -18.27
N PRO A 285 -6.63 15.73 -19.56
CA PRO A 285 -5.55 14.84 -19.96
C PRO A 285 -4.21 15.40 -19.50
N LEU A 286 -3.40 14.60 -18.81
CA LEU A 286 -2.07 14.99 -18.33
C LEU A 286 -0.99 14.89 -19.41
N ILE A 287 -1.17 13.95 -20.34
CA ILE A 287 -0.25 13.69 -21.43
C ILE A 287 -1.03 13.92 -22.72
N THR A 288 -0.58 14.88 -23.52
CA THR A 288 -1.28 15.33 -24.74
C THR A 288 -0.46 15.07 -26.01
N VAL A 289 0.52 14.15 -25.94
CA VAL A 289 1.35 13.81 -27.08
C VAL A 289 0.52 13.02 -28.09
N GLU A 290 0.55 13.42 -29.35
CA GLU A 290 -0.09 12.69 -30.45
C GLU A 290 0.54 11.30 -30.61
N ASP A 291 -0.24 10.36 -31.15
CA ASP A 291 0.18 8.97 -31.38
C ASP A 291 0.75 8.27 -30.13
N THR A 292 0.18 8.56 -28.96
CA THR A 292 0.55 7.90 -27.70
C THR A 292 -0.62 7.17 -27.05
N ASP A 293 -0.30 6.10 -26.35
CA ASP A 293 -1.27 5.29 -25.63
C ASP A 293 -0.74 5.01 -24.22
N GLN A 294 -1.63 5.06 -23.22
CA GLN A 294 -1.30 4.69 -21.83
C GLN A 294 -1.37 3.17 -21.61
N VAL A 295 -1.74 2.40 -22.64
CA VAL A 295 -1.88 0.96 -22.56
C VAL A 295 -1.06 0.30 -23.67
N GLN A 296 -0.34 -0.76 -23.30
CA GLN A 296 0.36 -1.63 -24.23
C GLN A 296 -0.33 -2.99 -24.30
N LEU A 297 -0.66 -3.49 -25.48
CA LEU A 297 -1.11 -4.87 -25.62
C LEU A 297 0.10 -5.80 -25.51
N THR A 298 0.06 -6.73 -24.55
CA THR A 298 1.13 -7.70 -24.32
C THR A 298 0.55 -9.11 -24.34
N ARG A 299 1.31 -10.04 -24.92
CA ARG A 299 0.98 -11.47 -24.90
C ARG A 299 1.46 -12.09 -23.59
N LEU A 300 0.54 -12.61 -22.80
CA LEU A 300 0.87 -13.26 -21.53
C LEU A 300 1.31 -14.72 -21.74
N GLY A 301 1.77 -15.38 -20.66
CA GLY A 301 2.25 -16.76 -20.71
C GLY A 301 1.19 -17.79 -21.12
N ASP A 302 -0.09 -17.46 -21.02
CA ASP A 302 -1.22 -18.26 -21.54
C ASP A 302 -1.45 -18.06 -23.05
N GLY A 303 -0.62 -17.25 -23.71
CA GLY A 303 -0.70 -16.95 -25.13
C GLY A 303 -1.78 -15.93 -25.50
N GLN A 304 -2.57 -15.43 -24.54
CA GLN A 304 -3.61 -14.42 -24.78
C GLN A 304 -3.02 -13.00 -24.76
N TRP A 305 -3.58 -12.13 -25.59
CA TRP A 305 -3.28 -10.70 -25.60
C TRP A 305 -4.13 -9.97 -24.57
N ARG A 306 -3.49 -9.23 -23.67
CA ARG A 306 -4.17 -8.42 -22.66
C ARG A 306 -3.60 -7.01 -22.60
N PRO A 307 -4.43 -6.01 -22.25
CA PRO A 307 -3.97 -4.65 -22.07
C PRO A 307 -3.14 -4.56 -20.78
N MET A 308 -1.91 -4.07 -20.91
CA MET A 308 -1.01 -3.75 -19.80
C MET A 308 -1.00 -2.23 -19.62
N PRO A 309 -1.39 -1.71 -18.44
CA PRO A 309 -1.28 -0.28 -18.18
C PRO A 309 0.19 0.13 -18.13
N MET A 310 0.51 1.26 -18.74
CA MET A 310 1.83 1.87 -18.63
C MET A 310 1.94 2.77 -17.39
N THR A 311 0.79 3.14 -16.80
CA THR A 311 0.71 3.92 -15.57
C THR A 311 0.09 3.11 -14.44
N ARG A 312 0.77 3.03 -13.28
CA ARG A 312 0.33 2.28 -12.10
C ARG A 312 0.72 3.01 -10.81
N PHE A 313 -0.12 2.90 -9.80
CA PHE A 313 0.08 3.48 -8.48
C PHE A 313 0.10 2.37 -7.43
N ALA A 314 1.19 2.19 -6.70
CA ALA A 314 1.28 1.14 -5.69
C ALA A 314 1.90 1.65 -4.39
N ALA A 315 1.53 1.05 -3.25
CA ALA A 315 2.33 1.17 -2.04
C ALA A 315 3.77 0.69 -2.34
N SER A 316 4.77 1.41 -1.83
CA SER A 316 6.16 1.07 -2.11
C SER A 316 6.60 -0.07 -1.22
N ALA A 317 7.21 -1.08 -1.82
CA ALA A 317 7.94 -2.10 -1.08
C ALA A 317 9.22 -1.51 -0.46
N VAL A 318 9.39 -1.75 0.83
CA VAL A 318 10.64 -1.62 1.56
C VAL A 318 11.17 -3.02 1.78
N GLU A 319 12.39 -3.26 1.33
CA GLU A 319 13.03 -4.57 1.39
C GLU A 319 14.06 -4.61 2.52
N SER A 320 14.00 -5.67 3.33
CA SER A 320 14.96 -5.99 4.38
C SER A 320 15.25 -4.81 5.33
N ASP A 321 14.21 -4.06 5.73
CA ASP A 321 14.33 -2.94 6.66
C ASP A 321 14.78 -3.43 8.04
N PRO A 322 15.94 -2.98 8.57
CA PRO A 322 16.37 -3.33 9.90
C PRO A 322 15.50 -2.65 10.95
N ALA A 323 14.62 -3.42 11.59
CA ALA A 323 13.73 -2.87 12.60
C ALA A 323 14.52 -2.52 13.88
N ALA A 324 14.37 -1.28 14.34
CA ALA A 324 15.04 -0.75 15.52
C ALA A 324 14.40 -1.31 16.79
N PRO A 325 15.17 -1.94 17.70
CA PRO A 325 14.63 -2.44 18.95
C PRO A 325 14.22 -1.29 19.88
N ASN A 326 13.07 -1.40 20.54
CA ASN A 326 12.59 -0.45 21.56
C ASN A 326 13.38 -0.58 22.88
N ARG A 327 14.71 -0.53 22.82
CA ARG A 327 15.53 -0.62 24.04
C ARG A 327 15.21 0.55 24.95
N ARG A 328 14.90 0.28 26.23
CA ARG A 328 14.97 1.32 27.26
C ARG A 328 16.37 1.94 27.20
N ALA A 329 16.46 3.27 27.26
CA ALA A 329 17.73 3.98 27.23
C ALA A 329 18.69 3.35 28.25
N GLY A 330 19.90 2.99 27.80
CA GLY A 330 20.91 2.37 28.66
C GLY A 330 21.17 3.25 29.89
N VAL A 331 21.37 2.63 31.04
CA VAL A 331 21.75 3.37 32.25
C VAL A 331 23.21 3.79 32.09
N PRO A 332 23.55 5.09 32.23
CA PRO A 332 24.94 5.53 32.28
C PRO A 332 25.59 4.91 33.52
N VAL A 333 26.69 4.18 33.34
CA VAL A 333 27.52 3.67 34.44
C VAL A 333 28.93 4.27 34.34
N PRO A 334 29.68 4.37 35.45
CA PRO A 334 31.06 4.82 35.39
C PRO A 334 31.87 3.91 34.43
N GLY A 335 32.34 4.49 33.32
CA GLY A 335 33.08 3.77 32.28
C GLY A 335 32.31 3.49 30.97
N GLY A 336 31.03 3.85 30.86
CA GLY A 336 30.30 3.75 29.58
C GLY A 336 28.78 3.70 29.71
N VAL A 337 28.10 3.46 28.58
CA VAL A 337 26.66 3.15 28.56
C VAL A 337 26.53 1.64 28.56
N GLN A 338 25.97 1.05 29.63
CA GLN A 338 25.62 -0.37 29.59
C GLN A 338 24.36 -0.51 28.74
N THR A 339 24.44 -1.28 27.66
CA THR A 339 23.24 -1.66 26.92
C THR A 339 22.33 -2.46 27.84
N SER A 340 21.04 -2.13 27.86
CA SER A 340 20.02 -2.88 28.60
C SER A 340 20.17 -4.39 28.35
N GLU A 341 20.44 -5.16 29.41
CA GLU A 341 20.42 -6.64 29.38
C GLU A 341 19.01 -7.20 29.14
N ILE A 342 17.99 -6.34 29.26
CA ILE A 342 16.60 -6.65 28.94
C ILE A 342 16.43 -6.71 27.42
N GLN A 343 15.91 -7.84 26.95
CA GLN A 343 15.57 -8.06 25.55
C GLN A 343 14.45 -7.10 25.10
N PRO A 344 14.50 -6.60 23.85
CA PRO A 344 13.49 -5.68 23.33
C PRO A 344 12.10 -6.33 23.22
N GLU A 345 11.06 -5.62 23.60
CA GLU A 345 9.67 -6.09 23.52
C GLU A 345 9.07 -5.86 22.13
N GLU A 346 9.47 -4.77 21.49
CA GLU A 346 9.01 -4.30 20.19
C GLU A 346 10.20 -3.94 19.29
N TYR A 347 10.05 -4.18 18.00
CA TYR A 347 10.98 -3.75 16.97
C TYR A 347 10.22 -2.87 15.97
N LEU A 348 10.64 -1.63 15.83
CA LEU A 348 9.99 -0.61 15.01
C LEU A 348 10.72 -0.46 13.66
N THR A 349 9.99 -0.54 12.57
CA THR A 349 10.53 -0.27 11.22
C THR A 349 10.68 1.21 10.93
N GLU A 350 11.49 1.58 9.94
CA GLU A 350 11.76 2.98 9.58
C GLU A 350 10.51 3.67 8.99
N TYR A 351 9.77 2.95 8.14
CA TYR A 351 8.57 3.42 7.47
C TYR A 351 7.38 2.61 8.00
N GLY A 352 6.62 3.17 8.93
CA GLY A 352 5.52 2.45 9.59
C GLY A 352 4.36 2.11 8.64
N TYR A 353 3.18 1.85 9.23
CA TYR A 353 1.92 1.71 8.49
C TYR A 353 1.99 0.72 7.31
N TRP A 354 2.22 -0.56 7.58
CA TRP A 354 2.30 -1.58 6.55
C TRP A 354 0.93 -1.86 5.91
N THR A 355 0.94 -2.22 4.63
CA THR A 355 -0.23 -2.74 3.92
C THR A 355 -0.42 -4.23 4.24
N GLY A 356 -1.67 -4.70 4.28
CA GLY A 356 -2.00 -6.12 4.46
C GLY A 356 -3.43 -6.34 4.92
N LEU A 357 -3.92 -7.57 4.78
CA LEU A 357 -5.26 -7.96 5.23
C LEU A 357 -5.35 -8.02 6.76
N PHE A 358 -4.31 -8.52 7.42
CA PHE A 358 -4.35 -8.76 8.87
C PHE A 358 -3.63 -7.68 9.66
N ASN A 359 -4.31 -7.18 10.68
CA ASN A 359 -3.75 -6.29 11.67
C ASN A 359 -4.59 -6.32 12.96
N ASP A 360 -4.25 -7.21 13.88
CA ASP A 360 -4.86 -7.24 15.21
C ASP A 360 -3.89 -6.83 16.33
N GLY A 361 -2.59 -6.66 16.01
CA GLY A 361 -1.57 -6.25 16.96
C GLY A 361 -1.31 -7.24 18.11
N GLY A 362 -1.95 -8.42 18.11
CA GLY A 362 -2.01 -9.30 19.28
C GLY A 362 -1.93 -10.79 18.95
N SER A 363 -2.40 -11.22 17.77
CA SER A 363 -2.28 -12.61 17.36
C SER A 363 -0.87 -12.91 16.89
N VAL A 364 -0.38 -14.05 17.34
CA VAL A 364 0.91 -14.58 16.92
C VAL A 364 0.73 -15.21 15.56
N ILE A 365 1.76 -15.07 14.72
CA ILE A 365 1.76 -15.66 13.39
C ILE A 365 1.73 -17.20 13.51
N PRO A 366 0.62 -17.87 13.11
CA PRO A 366 0.45 -19.32 13.22
C PRO A 366 1.44 -20.07 12.32
N ASP A 367 1.79 -21.29 12.68
CA ASP A 367 2.62 -22.15 11.84
C ASP A 367 1.89 -22.45 10.54
N GLY A 368 2.63 -22.57 9.45
CA GLY A 368 2.02 -22.83 8.14
C GLY A 368 1.39 -21.59 7.49
N LEU A 369 1.08 -20.52 8.25
CA LEU A 369 0.70 -19.25 7.64
C LEU A 369 1.92 -18.57 7.04
N ARG A 370 1.88 -18.36 5.72
CA ARG A 370 2.84 -17.54 4.98
C ARG A 370 2.25 -16.15 4.79
N LEU A 371 2.87 -15.12 5.36
CA LEU A 371 2.39 -13.75 5.21
C LEU A 371 2.77 -13.13 3.85
N SER A 372 3.90 -13.53 3.29
CA SER A 372 4.37 -13.07 1.99
C SER A 372 5.19 -14.16 1.30
N ASN A 373 4.96 -14.41 0.01
CA ASN A 373 5.82 -15.25 -0.83
C ASN A 373 6.76 -14.30 -1.60
N SER A 374 7.84 -13.81 -1.00
CA SER A 374 8.76 -12.91 -1.69
C SER A 374 9.39 -13.60 -2.92
N GLY A 375 8.80 -13.39 -4.10
CA GLY A 375 9.36 -13.75 -5.40
C GLY A 375 9.26 -12.61 -6.43
N THR A 376 8.28 -11.69 -6.27
CA THR A 376 8.16 -10.53 -7.16
C THR A 376 7.64 -9.27 -6.44
N PRO A 377 8.24 -8.08 -6.67
CA PRO A 377 8.07 -6.89 -5.81
C PRO A 377 6.69 -6.19 -5.81
N ALA A 378 5.66 -6.69 -6.50
CA ALA A 378 4.39 -5.97 -6.65
C ALA A 378 3.11 -6.75 -6.25
N ALA A 379 3.18 -8.05 -5.91
CA ALA A 379 1.98 -8.86 -5.63
C ALA A 379 1.93 -9.51 -4.24
N ASP A 380 3.02 -9.47 -3.47
CA ASP A 380 3.24 -10.47 -2.41
C ASP A 380 2.99 -10.01 -0.95
N PHE A 381 2.39 -8.84 -0.69
CA PHE A 381 2.06 -8.38 0.68
C PHE A 381 0.57 -8.49 1.05
N ALA A 382 -0.20 -9.29 0.31
CA ALA A 382 -1.64 -9.41 0.52
C ALA A 382 -1.98 -9.84 1.96
N PHE A 383 -1.23 -10.79 2.53
CA PHE A 383 -1.49 -11.29 3.88
C PHE A 383 -0.75 -10.51 4.96
N GLY A 384 0.44 -9.96 4.68
CA GLY A 384 1.16 -9.11 5.62
C GLY A 384 2.64 -8.95 5.26
N PRO A 385 3.45 -8.42 6.19
CA PRO A 385 4.89 -8.27 6.03
C PRO A 385 5.63 -9.63 6.02
N ARG A 386 6.76 -9.69 5.32
CA ARG A 386 7.77 -10.73 5.57
C ARG A 386 8.65 -10.29 6.73
N ILE A 387 8.65 -11.05 7.82
CA ILE A 387 9.43 -10.79 9.03
C ILE A 387 10.49 -11.87 9.11
N GLU A 388 11.74 -11.45 9.18
CA GLU A 388 12.90 -12.30 9.35
C GLU A 388 13.57 -11.97 10.69
N VAL A 389 13.88 -13.00 11.48
CA VAL A 389 14.65 -12.84 12.72
C VAL A 389 15.94 -13.63 12.57
N TYR A 390 17.05 -12.93 12.79
CA TYR A 390 18.39 -13.49 12.74
C TYR A 390 18.98 -13.51 14.15
N GLN A 391 19.62 -14.61 14.53
CA GLN A 391 20.46 -14.68 15.72
C GLN A 391 21.92 -14.80 15.24
N GLY A 392 22.68 -13.72 15.38
CA GLY A 392 23.93 -13.54 14.62
C GLY A 392 23.63 -13.58 13.12
N ASP A 393 24.31 -14.48 12.39
CA ASP A 393 24.09 -14.68 10.94
C ASP A 393 23.07 -15.80 10.63
N THR A 394 22.50 -16.45 11.64
CA THR A 394 21.58 -17.58 11.46
C THR A 394 20.13 -17.09 11.41
N LEU A 395 19.42 -17.39 10.33
CA LEU A 395 17.98 -17.14 10.22
C LEU A 395 17.22 -18.13 11.12
N VAL A 396 16.55 -17.62 12.15
CA VAL A 396 15.83 -18.43 13.17
C VAL A 396 14.30 -18.32 13.03
N PHE A 397 13.82 -17.38 12.24
CA PHE A 397 12.41 -17.19 11.92
C PHE A 397 12.25 -16.49 10.57
N ASP A 398 11.36 -16.98 9.72
CA ASP A 398 10.92 -16.30 8.49
C ASP A 398 9.41 -16.50 8.30
N SER A 399 8.65 -15.41 8.25
CA SER A 399 7.20 -15.47 8.04
C SER A 399 6.79 -15.84 6.60
N ALA A 400 7.74 -15.89 5.65
CA ALA A 400 7.51 -16.42 4.31
C ALA A 400 7.61 -17.96 4.24
N GLN A 401 8.19 -18.60 5.25
CA GLN A 401 8.40 -20.04 5.28
C GLN A 401 7.39 -20.74 6.22
N ALA A 402 6.91 -21.89 5.77
CA ALA A 402 6.06 -22.77 6.56
C ALA A 402 6.94 -23.84 7.23
N GLY A 403 7.15 -23.72 8.55
CA GLY A 403 7.87 -24.71 9.37
C GLY A 403 9.14 -24.16 10.05
N GLY A 404 9.59 -24.83 11.12
CA GLY A 404 10.90 -24.58 11.73
C GLY A 404 11.10 -23.23 12.42
N ARG A 405 10.05 -22.66 13.02
CA ARG A 405 10.14 -21.35 13.70
C ARG A 405 10.71 -21.51 15.09
N ALA A 406 11.79 -20.79 15.40
CA ALA A 406 12.39 -20.73 16.74
C ALA A 406 11.99 -19.47 17.54
N ARG A 407 11.08 -18.65 16.99
CA ARG A 407 10.56 -17.44 17.63
C ARG A 407 9.04 -17.37 17.52
N LEU A 408 8.45 -16.75 18.54
CA LEU A 408 7.05 -16.38 18.61
C LEU A 408 6.94 -14.87 18.42
N VAL A 409 6.24 -14.44 17.39
CA VAL A 409 6.07 -13.02 17.05
C VAL A 409 4.62 -12.71 16.71
N SER A 410 4.20 -11.51 17.06
CA SER A 410 3.03 -10.84 16.51
C SER A 410 3.46 -9.54 15.83
N TYR A 411 2.56 -8.89 15.11
CA TYR A 411 2.87 -7.60 14.49
C TYR A 411 1.67 -6.66 14.49
N ASP A 412 1.98 -5.38 14.46
CA ASP A 412 1.03 -4.28 14.35
C ASP A 412 1.35 -3.51 13.07
N ALA A 413 0.56 -3.76 12.02
CA ALA A 413 0.76 -3.15 10.72
C ALA A 413 0.52 -1.64 10.78
N ASN A 414 -0.37 -1.14 11.65
CA ASN A 414 -0.63 0.30 11.74
C ASN A 414 0.56 1.04 12.34
N ARG A 415 1.24 0.45 13.32
CA ARG A 415 2.44 1.05 13.92
C ARG A 415 3.73 0.71 13.18
N GLY A 416 3.71 -0.31 12.32
CA GLY A 416 4.92 -0.85 11.69
C GLY A 416 5.84 -1.53 12.70
N VAL A 417 5.25 -2.31 13.62
CA VAL A 417 5.95 -2.89 14.76
C VAL A 417 5.86 -4.41 14.73
N VAL A 418 7.00 -5.09 14.94
CA VAL A 418 7.05 -6.50 15.32
C VAL A 418 7.10 -6.59 16.84
N ARG A 419 6.24 -7.40 17.44
CA ARG A 419 6.17 -7.60 18.90
C ARG A 419 6.61 -9.01 19.27
N PHE A 420 7.45 -9.10 20.29
CA PHE A 420 7.85 -10.36 20.93
C PHE A 420 7.20 -10.55 22.30
N ALA A 421 6.74 -9.48 22.93
CA ALA A 421 5.97 -9.53 24.16
C ALA A 421 4.56 -10.09 23.87
N ILE A 422 4.37 -11.38 24.13
CA ILE A 422 3.11 -12.08 23.95
C ILE A 422 2.37 -12.12 25.28
N ARG A 423 1.14 -11.61 25.30
CA ARG A 423 0.26 -11.70 26.45
C ARG A 423 -0.15 -13.15 26.68
N ARG A 424 -0.17 -13.54 27.95
CA ARG A 424 -0.81 -14.77 28.38
C ARG A 424 -2.27 -14.75 27.91
N SER A 425 -2.72 -15.85 27.31
CA SER A 425 -4.11 -16.00 26.85
C SER A 425 -4.61 -17.37 27.26
N ARG A 426 -5.88 -17.43 27.68
CA ARG A 426 -6.57 -18.66 28.02
C ARG A 426 -6.62 -19.66 26.87
N ASP A 427 -6.58 -20.93 27.23
CA ASP A 427 -6.87 -22.06 26.35
C ASP A 427 -8.38 -22.19 26.10
N PRO A 428 -8.86 -22.02 24.85
CA PRO A 428 -10.28 -22.11 24.53
C PRO A 428 -10.84 -23.53 24.65
N ASP A 429 -9.99 -24.55 24.56
CA ASP A 429 -10.40 -25.97 24.56
C ASP A 429 -10.29 -26.61 25.95
N ARG A 430 -9.69 -25.90 26.91
CA ARG A 430 -9.65 -26.32 28.30
C ARG A 430 -10.84 -25.74 29.07
N ASP A 431 -11.54 -26.60 29.80
CA ASP A 431 -12.51 -26.17 30.79
C ASP A 431 -11.83 -25.14 31.71
N PRO A 432 -12.43 -23.95 31.90
CA PRO A 432 -11.83 -22.97 32.76
C PRO A 432 -11.68 -23.60 34.14
N PHE A 433 -10.51 -23.44 34.75
CA PHE A 433 -10.46 -23.62 36.19
C PHE A 433 -11.51 -22.71 36.84
N PRO A 434 -12.08 -23.10 38.01
CA PRO A 434 -12.88 -22.16 38.79
C PRO A 434 -12.17 -20.81 38.87
N GLY A 435 -12.84 -19.71 38.52
CA GLY A 435 -12.24 -18.36 38.49
C GLY A 435 -11.66 -17.89 37.15
N GLU A 436 -11.02 -18.75 36.34
CA GLU A 436 -10.40 -18.34 35.06
C GLU A 436 -11.42 -17.83 34.03
N ALA A 437 -12.68 -18.24 34.16
CA ALA A 437 -13.80 -17.73 33.35
C ALA A 437 -14.04 -16.22 33.53
N SER A 438 -13.62 -15.64 34.66
CA SER A 438 -13.84 -14.22 34.98
C SER A 438 -12.72 -13.30 34.49
N ASP A 439 -11.53 -13.83 34.21
CA ASP A 439 -10.42 -13.09 33.60
C ASP A 439 -9.53 -14.00 32.73
N PRO A 440 -9.78 -14.06 31.40
CA PRO A 440 -9.08 -14.99 30.50
C PRO A 440 -7.58 -14.67 30.30
N GLU A 441 -7.10 -13.53 30.78
CA GLU A 441 -5.67 -13.16 30.73
C GLU A 441 -4.93 -13.55 32.03
N ALA A 442 -5.63 -14.00 33.07
CA ALA A 442 -5.04 -14.35 34.36
C ALA A 442 -4.80 -15.87 34.49
N TYR A 443 -3.59 -16.25 34.89
CA TYR A 443 -3.25 -17.62 35.26
C TYR A 443 -3.53 -17.85 36.75
N SER A 444 -4.36 -18.84 37.09
CA SER A 444 -4.56 -19.30 38.48
C SER A 444 -3.38 -20.19 38.87
N ALA A 445 -2.39 -19.59 39.53
CA ALA A 445 -1.11 -20.22 39.84
C ALA A 445 -1.22 -21.09 41.10
N ILE A 446 -0.56 -22.25 41.06
CA ILE A 446 -0.46 -23.17 42.20
C ILE A 446 0.68 -22.69 43.11
N ILE A 447 0.39 -22.54 44.40
CA ILE A 447 1.40 -22.26 45.42
C ILE A 447 1.93 -23.60 45.94
N GLU A 448 3.24 -23.79 45.81
CA GLU A 448 3.98 -24.95 46.27
C GLU A 448 4.86 -24.57 47.44
N ARG A 449 4.89 -25.43 48.46
CA ARG A 449 5.85 -25.33 49.56
C ARG A 449 7.05 -26.20 49.24
N ASP A 450 8.23 -25.60 49.13
CA ASP A 450 9.47 -26.36 48.99
C ASP A 450 9.70 -27.19 50.27
N PRO A 451 9.79 -28.52 50.18
CA PRO A 451 9.95 -29.39 51.35
C PRO A 451 11.26 -29.19 52.10
N ALA A 452 12.30 -28.67 51.44
CA ALA A 452 13.62 -28.48 52.04
C ALA A 452 13.74 -27.12 52.76
N SER A 453 13.29 -26.06 52.10
CA SER A 453 13.40 -24.69 52.63
C SER A 453 12.16 -24.21 53.38
N GLY A 454 11.02 -24.88 53.19
CA GLY A 454 9.71 -24.43 53.70
C GLY A 454 9.13 -23.25 52.91
N GLN A 455 9.84 -22.74 51.90
CA GLN A 455 9.53 -21.53 51.16
C GLN A 455 8.30 -21.70 50.27
N LEU A 456 7.41 -20.70 50.25
CA LEU A 456 6.25 -20.66 49.37
C LEU A 456 6.63 -20.11 47.99
N THR A 457 6.37 -20.89 46.94
CA THR A 457 6.69 -20.53 45.55
C THR A 457 5.54 -20.80 44.61
N ALA A 458 5.46 -20.07 43.50
CA ALA A 458 4.58 -20.41 42.38
C ALA A 458 5.39 -20.37 41.08
N SER A 459 5.09 -21.27 40.14
CA SER A 459 5.86 -21.40 38.90
C SER A 459 5.01 -21.10 37.68
N LEU A 460 5.30 -19.99 36.99
CA LEU A 460 4.63 -19.64 35.74
C LEU A 460 4.97 -20.62 34.61
N SER A 461 6.04 -21.41 34.76
CA SER A 461 6.37 -22.47 33.81
C SER A 461 5.43 -23.67 33.85
N GLN A 462 4.51 -23.73 34.83
CA GLN A 462 3.42 -24.69 34.87
C GLN A 462 2.21 -24.25 34.04
N ASP A 463 2.19 -23.01 33.53
CA ASP A 463 1.13 -22.52 32.64
C ASP A 463 1.31 -23.10 31.23
N ASP A 464 0.66 -24.23 30.98
CA ASP A 464 0.66 -24.97 29.72
C ASP A 464 -0.44 -24.51 28.75
N ALA A 465 -1.11 -23.39 29.02
CA ALA A 465 -2.16 -22.85 28.18
C ALA A 465 -1.72 -22.73 26.72
N GLN A 466 -2.56 -23.21 25.80
CA GLN A 466 -2.41 -22.98 24.38
C GLN A 466 -3.43 -21.94 23.91
N ARG A 467 -3.26 -21.41 22.70
CA ARG A 467 -4.22 -20.52 22.08
C ARG A 467 -4.37 -20.91 20.63
N ILE A 468 -5.60 -20.91 20.12
CA ILE A 468 -5.82 -21.09 18.69
C ILE A 468 -5.60 -19.73 18.02
N SER A 469 -4.49 -19.58 17.30
CA SER A 469 -4.32 -18.44 16.40
C SER A 469 -5.06 -18.77 15.11
N THR A 470 -6.05 -17.95 14.73
CA THR A 470 -6.88 -18.11 13.52
C THR A 470 -6.50 -17.14 12.40
N LEU A 471 -5.29 -16.57 12.48
CA LEU A 471 -4.81 -15.57 11.54
C LEU A 471 -4.77 -16.14 10.11
N GLY A 472 -5.42 -15.45 9.18
CA GLY A 472 -5.50 -15.87 7.77
C GLY A 472 -6.20 -17.18 7.48
N GLY A 473 -7.15 -17.58 8.34
CA GLY A 473 -7.92 -18.81 8.18
C GLY A 473 -7.11 -20.07 8.46
N VAL A 474 -5.86 -19.92 8.89
CA VAL A 474 -5.02 -21.00 9.40
C VAL A 474 -5.20 -21.03 10.92
N SER A 475 -5.79 -22.12 11.40
CA SER A 475 -5.97 -22.37 12.84
C SER A 475 -4.90 -23.33 13.33
N THR A 476 -3.91 -22.83 14.06
CA THR A 476 -2.92 -23.69 14.73
C THR A 476 -2.85 -23.39 16.22
N PRO A 477 -2.77 -24.43 17.07
CA PRO A 477 -2.43 -24.25 18.47
C PRO A 477 -1.06 -23.58 18.59
N MET A 478 -1.02 -22.48 19.31
CA MET A 478 0.17 -21.71 19.64
C MET A 478 0.35 -21.65 21.15
N PRO A 479 1.57 -21.51 21.67
CA PRO A 479 1.75 -21.25 23.09
C PRO A 479 0.97 -20.01 23.55
N GLY A 480 0.13 -20.20 24.56
CA GLY A 480 -0.66 -19.17 25.24
C GLY A 480 -0.13 -18.82 26.64
N GLY A 481 0.76 -19.65 27.19
CA GLY A 481 1.41 -19.45 28.50
C GLY A 481 2.92 -19.74 28.44
N LEU A 482 3.64 -19.41 29.51
CA LEU A 482 5.09 -19.56 29.59
C LEU A 482 5.54 -21.03 29.55
N GLY A 483 4.80 -21.93 30.19
CA GLY A 483 5.09 -23.37 30.22
C GLY A 483 5.02 -23.99 28.84
N SER A 484 3.90 -23.80 28.14
CA SER A 484 3.74 -24.26 26.76
C SER A 484 4.74 -23.59 25.80
N ALA A 485 5.09 -22.33 26.06
CA ALA A 485 6.13 -21.64 25.29
C ALA A 485 7.50 -22.27 25.49
N ARG A 486 7.88 -22.64 26.72
CA ARG A 486 9.19 -23.27 27.01
C ARG A 486 9.36 -24.67 26.45
N LEU A 487 8.28 -25.45 26.41
CA LEU A 487 8.30 -26.78 25.78
C LEU A 487 8.71 -26.70 24.31
N ARG A 488 8.35 -25.60 23.64
CA ARG A 488 8.64 -25.37 22.24
C ARG A 488 9.86 -24.48 21.99
N PHE A 489 10.07 -23.48 22.84
CA PHE A 489 11.10 -22.45 22.74
C PHE A 489 11.86 -22.39 24.07
N PRO A 490 12.98 -23.11 24.22
CA PRO A 490 13.72 -23.16 25.48
C PRO A 490 14.20 -21.79 25.99
N SER A 491 14.30 -20.78 25.11
CA SER A 491 14.64 -19.40 25.45
C SER A 491 13.47 -18.59 26.03
N ALA A 492 12.26 -19.16 26.12
CA ALA A 492 11.09 -18.43 26.57
C ALA A 492 11.21 -17.98 28.03
N GLN A 493 10.97 -16.70 28.26
CA GLN A 493 11.05 -16.07 29.58
C GLN A 493 9.98 -15.00 29.77
N VAL A 494 9.78 -14.59 31.02
CA VAL A 494 8.80 -13.55 31.38
C VAL A 494 9.33 -12.19 30.95
N VAL A 495 8.49 -11.36 30.35
CA VAL A 495 8.83 -9.97 30.03
C VAL A 495 9.01 -9.21 31.35
N PRO A 496 10.17 -8.61 31.62
CA PRO A 496 10.43 -7.99 32.90
C PRO A 496 9.41 -6.91 33.24
N PHE A 497 8.90 -6.95 34.47
CA PHE A 497 7.91 -6.04 35.02
C PHE A 497 6.50 -6.10 34.40
N SER A 498 6.23 -7.04 33.49
CA SER A 498 4.92 -7.21 32.87
C SER A 498 3.88 -7.86 33.79
N GLU A 499 4.33 -8.47 34.88
CA GLU A 499 3.50 -9.28 35.75
C GLU A 499 2.71 -8.46 36.77
N THR A 500 1.50 -8.93 37.05
CA THR A 500 0.61 -8.44 38.10
C THR A 500 0.11 -9.66 38.87
N VAL A 501 0.33 -9.66 40.18
CA VAL A 501 0.01 -10.78 41.07
C VAL A 501 -1.06 -10.33 42.05
N SER A 502 -2.19 -11.03 42.10
CA SER A 502 -3.31 -10.72 42.97
C SER A 502 -3.87 -11.97 43.64
N ARG A 503 -4.27 -11.84 44.90
CA ARG A 503 -5.08 -12.84 45.60
C ARG A 503 -6.54 -12.48 45.42
N VAL A 504 -7.33 -13.39 44.87
CA VAL A 504 -8.72 -13.15 44.48
C VAL A 504 -9.64 -14.09 45.25
N ASN A 505 -10.59 -13.54 46.00
CA ASN A 505 -11.63 -14.33 46.65
C ASN A 505 -12.70 -14.72 45.61
N GLN A 506 -12.82 -16.02 45.33
CA GLN A 506 -13.74 -16.56 44.34
C GLN A 506 -15.22 -16.37 44.69
N THR A 507 -15.53 -16.16 45.98
CA THR A 507 -16.91 -15.98 46.45
C THR A 507 -17.35 -14.52 46.36
N THR A 508 -16.47 -13.58 46.71
CA THR A 508 -16.79 -12.15 46.76
C THR A 508 -16.33 -11.38 45.52
N GLY A 509 -15.39 -11.93 44.75
CA GLY A 509 -14.70 -11.24 43.66
C GLY A 509 -13.67 -10.20 44.14
N GLU A 510 -13.43 -10.11 45.44
CA GLU A 510 -12.46 -9.16 46.00
C GLU A 510 -11.03 -9.56 45.62
N ALA A 511 -10.30 -8.63 45.01
CA ALA A 511 -8.92 -8.84 44.58
C ALA A 511 -7.97 -7.96 45.40
N ARG A 512 -7.02 -8.59 46.09
CA ARG A 512 -5.91 -7.92 46.77
C ARG A 512 -4.65 -8.03 45.93
N LEU A 513 -4.12 -6.90 45.50
CA LEU A 513 -2.86 -6.84 44.74
C LEU A 513 -1.67 -7.06 45.67
N LEU A 514 -0.73 -7.93 45.26
CA LEU A 514 0.56 -8.11 45.93
C LEU A 514 1.61 -7.16 45.31
N ARG A 515 2.54 -6.69 46.14
CA ARG A 515 3.61 -5.78 45.74
C ARG A 515 4.89 -6.55 45.41
N ARG A 516 5.48 -6.25 44.25
CA ARG A 516 6.81 -6.76 43.88
C ARG A 516 7.90 -6.05 44.71
N ALA A 517 8.59 -6.79 45.57
CA ALA A 517 9.65 -6.27 46.43
C ALA A 517 11.06 -6.54 45.88
N GLY A 518 11.23 -7.63 45.12
CA GLY A 518 12.52 -8.04 44.54
C GLY A 518 12.37 -8.75 43.20
N TRP A 519 13.48 -8.84 42.45
CA TRP A 519 13.54 -9.54 41.18
C TRP A 519 14.96 -10.03 40.85
N SER A 520 15.03 -11.11 40.09
CA SER A 520 16.28 -11.67 39.58
C SER A 520 16.16 -12.13 38.13
N GLY A 521 17.28 -12.53 37.53
CA GLY A 521 17.34 -12.98 36.14
C GLY A 521 17.62 -11.86 35.13
N LEU A 522 17.82 -10.63 35.60
CA LEU A 522 18.14 -9.44 34.79
C LEU A 522 19.61 -9.01 34.90
N GLY A 523 20.44 -9.84 35.55
CA GLY A 523 21.87 -9.65 35.70
C GLY A 523 22.21 -8.42 36.53
N SER A 524 22.82 -7.38 35.95
CA SER A 524 23.24 -6.19 36.71
C SER A 524 22.07 -5.40 37.32
N LEU A 525 20.85 -5.63 36.82
CA LEU A 525 19.62 -4.99 37.29
C LEU A 525 18.89 -5.79 38.39
N ASP A 526 19.44 -6.91 38.85
CA ASP A 526 18.83 -7.73 39.90
C ASP A 526 18.63 -6.93 41.21
N ARG A 527 17.44 -7.04 41.81
CA ARG A 527 17.16 -6.58 43.18
C ARG A 527 16.78 -7.77 44.04
N ARG A 528 17.77 -8.36 44.70
CA ARG A 528 17.56 -9.55 45.53
C ARG A 528 17.03 -9.16 46.90
N VAL A 529 15.88 -9.69 47.27
CA VAL A 529 15.28 -9.58 48.60
C VAL A 529 15.06 -11.01 49.07
N ALA A 530 15.53 -11.35 50.27
CA ALA A 530 15.32 -12.69 50.78
C ALA A 530 13.84 -12.89 51.10
N PRO A 531 13.30 -14.11 50.94
CA PRO A 531 11.90 -14.42 51.25
C PRO A 531 11.53 -14.07 52.69
N ALA A 532 12.46 -14.29 53.62
CA ALA A 532 12.32 -13.96 55.04
C ALA A 532 12.24 -12.45 55.32
N ASP A 533 12.61 -11.60 54.36
CA ASP A 533 12.55 -10.14 54.48
C ASP A 533 11.30 -9.54 53.79
N LEU A 534 10.46 -10.37 53.17
CA LEU A 534 9.25 -9.93 52.47
C LEU A 534 8.11 -9.71 53.46
N ALA A 535 7.37 -8.61 53.32
CA ALA A 535 6.10 -8.46 54.03
C ALA A 535 5.02 -9.41 53.47
N ALA A 536 3.94 -9.62 54.24
CA ALA A 536 2.88 -10.57 53.92
C ALA A 536 2.22 -10.38 52.53
N ASP A 537 2.20 -9.15 52.00
CA ASP A 537 1.67 -8.83 50.67
C ASP A 537 2.75 -8.58 49.62
N GLU A 538 3.96 -9.09 49.85
CA GLU A 538 5.09 -8.95 48.94
C GLU A 538 5.52 -10.25 48.28
N TYR A 539 6.11 -10.10 47.10
CA TYR A 539 6.73 -11.21 46.38
C TYR A 539 8.03 -10.78 45.69
N THR A 540 8.84 -11.78 45.36
CA THR A 540 9.93 -11.63 44.38
C THR A 540 9.72 -12.53 43.17
N ILE A 541 10.35 -12.20 42.04
CA ILE A 541 10.27 -12.99 40.81
C ILE A 541 11.67 -13.26 40.24
N ASP A 542 11.90 -14.46 39.72
CA ASP A 542 12.99 -14.72 38.78
C ASP A 542 12.43 -14.71 37.35
N TYR A 543 12.79 -13.69 36.56
CA TYR A 543 12.26 -13.54 35.20
C TYR A 543 12.74 -14.61 34.23
N ARG A 544 13.91 -15.23 34.48
CA ARG A 544 14.43 -16.30 33.63
C ARG A 544 13.69 -17.59 33.83
N SER A 545 13.36 -17.94 35.08
CA SER A 545 12.63 -19.17 35.42
C SER A 545 11.12 -18.97 35.52
N GLY A 546 10.64 -17.74 35.66
CA GLY A 546 9.23 -17.45 35.92
C GLY A 546 8.76 -17.94 37.29
N ARG A 547 9.68 -18.13 38.25
CA ARG A 547 9.32 -18.52 39.63
C ARG A 547 9.04 -17.26 40.46
N LEU A 548 7.91 -17.28 41.15
CA LEU A 548 7.51 -16.32 42.16
C LEU A 548 7.87 -16.89 43.53
N PHE A 549 8.39 -16.04 44.41
CA PHE A 549 8.69 -16.38 45.80
C PHE A 549 7.92 -15.43 46.70
N PHE A 550 7.20 -15.98 47.67
CA PHE A 550 6.35 -15.24 48.59
C PHE A 550 6.98 -15.14 49.98
N SER A 551 6.41 -14.24 50.79
CA SER A 551 6.79 -14.11 52.20
C SER A 551 6.50 -15.38 52.99
N ASP A 552 7.43 -15.73 53.88
CA ASP A 552 7.23 -16.79 54.87
C ASP A 552 6.29 -16.33 56.01
N ASP A 553 6.07 -15.02 56.16
CA ASP A 553 5.22 -14.41 57.19
C ASP A 553 3.71 -14.43 56.86
N ASP A 554 3.32 -14.82 55.63
CA ASP A 554 1.92 -15.07 55.27
C ASP A 554 1.62 -16.57 55.11
N PRO A 555 1.36 -17.30 56.21
CA PRO A 555 1.02 -18.72 56.14
C PRO A 555 -0.32 -18.97 55.43
N SER A 556 -1.18 -17.94 55.29
CA SER A 556 -2.48 -18.10 54.63
C SER A 556 -2.35 -18.31 53.12
N LEU A 557 -1.22 -17.92 52.52
CA LEU A 557 -0.90 -18.24 51.12
C LEU A 557 -0.78 -19.75 50.88
N ALA A 558 -0.45 -20.55 51.89
CA ALA A 558 -0.43 -22.01 51.73
C ALA A 558 -1.83 -22.63 51.53
N LEU A 559 -2.89 -21.86 51.81
CA LEU A 559 -4.30 -22.26 51.61
C LEU A 559 -4.87 -21.74 50.29
N VAL A 560 -4.10 -20.94 49.55
CA VAL A 560 -4.49 -20.35 48.26
C VAL A 560 -4.12 -21.32 47.14
N GLY A 561 -5.07 -21.60 46.27
CA GLY A 561 -4.85 -22.47 45.11
C GLY A 561 -6.10 -22.66 44.25
N PRO A 562 -5.95 -23.25 43.05
CA PRO A 562 -7.06 -23.43 42.13
C PRO A 562 -8.23 -24.19 42.76
N GLY A 563 -9.44 -23.62 42.70
CA GLY A 563 -10.65 -24.21 43.27
C GLY A 563 -10.86 -23.99 44.77
N SER A 564 -9.99 -23.21 45.43
CA SER A 564 -10.20 -22.78 46.83
C SER A 564 -10.98 -21.47 46.92
N VAL A 565 -11.30 -21.01 48.15
CA VAL A 565 -12.03 -19.74 48.36
C VAL A 565 -11.22 -18.55 47.86
N GLU A 566 -9.89 -18.64 47.89
CA GLU A 566 -8.99 -17.60 47.40
C GLU A 566 -7.97 -18.17 46.43
N GLU A 567 -7.80 -17.54 45.27
CA GLU A 567 -6.86 -17.98 44.26
C GLU A 567 -5.75 -16.95 44.04
N LEU A 568 -4.59 -17.43 43.61
CA LEU A 568 -3.50 -16.58 43.20
C LEU A 568 -3.57 -16.37 41.68
N TRP A 569 -4.01 -15.20 41.26
CA TRP A 569 -4.07 -14.83 39.86
C TRP A 569 -2.82 -14.07 39.44
N VAL A 570 -2.20 -14.52 38.35
CA VAL A 570 -1.03 -13.88 37.76
C VAL A 570 -1.30 -13.53 36.31
N LYS A 571 -1.30 -12.24 36.00
CA LYS A 571 -1.25 -11.75 34.63
C LYS A 571 0.21 -11.48 34.27
N TYR A 572 0.64 -11.84 33.07
CA TYR A 572 2.00 -11.60 32.64
C TYR A 572 2.13 -11.63 31.11
N GLN A 573 3.27 -11.17 30.60
CA GLN A 573 3.70 -11.36 29.22
C GLN A 573 4.95 -12.23 29.20
N PHE A 574 5.12 -12.98 28.12
CA PHE A 574 6.33 -13.76 27.88
C PHE A 574 6.87 -13.46 26.48
N GLN A 575 8.15 -13.72 26.28
CA GLN A 575 8.81 -13.53 25.00
C GLN A 575 9.81 -14.64 24.73
N THR A 576 10.17 -14.82 23.47
CA THR A 576 11.05 -15.91 23.01
C THR A 576 12.34 -15.40 22.35
N ASN A 577 12.46 -14.08 22.18
CA ASN A 577 13.62 -13.46 21.59
C ASN A 577 14.82 -13.45 22.54
N THR A 578 15.98 -13.23 21.93
CA THR A 578 17.23 -13.02 22.65
C THR A 578 17.73 -11.59 22.44
N SER A 579 18.71 -11.16 23.23
CA SER A 579 19.33 -9.84 23.08
C SER A 579 20.18 -9.72 21.81
N GLU A 580 20.54 -10.86 21.20
CA GLU A 580 21.30 -10.97 19.96
C GLU A 580 20.41 -10.97 18.71
N ASP A 581 19.09 -11.02 18.88
CA ASP A 581 18.17 -11.08 17.75
C ASP A 581 18.18 -9.77 16.96
N VAL A 582 18.30 -9.89 15.64
CA VAL A 582 18.15 -8.81 14.67
C VAL A 582 16.91 -9.08 13.84
N VAL A 583 16.00 -8.11 13.80
CA VAL A 583 14.75 -8.23 13.07
C VAL A 583 14.86 -7.44 11.77
N ARG A 584 14.56 -8.10 10.65
CA ARG A 584 14.42 -7.46 9.35
C ARG A 584 13.01 -7.66 8.84
N VAL A 585 12.46 -6.62 8.24
CA VAL A 585 11.09 -6.67 7.73
C VAL A 585 11.07 -6.21 6.29
N THR A 586 10.45 -7.00 5.43
CA THR A 586 10.11 -6.62 4.06
C THR A 586 8.61 -6.41 3.98
N TYR A 587 8.18 -5.22 3.60
CA TYR A 587 6.77 -4.81 3.67
C TYR A 587 6.46 -3.77 2.59
N ALA A 588 5.19 -3.66 2.20
CA ALA A 588 4.71 -2.48 1.49
C ALA A 588 4.20 -1.46 2.52
N THR A 589 4.68 -0.21 2.41
CA THR A 589 4.32 0.85 3.36
C THR A 589 3.28 1.79 2.80
N ARG A 590 2.41 2.27 3.69
CA ARG A 590 1.46 3.34 3.44
C ARG A 590 2.11 4.73 3.52
N GLU A 591 3.36 4.86 3.98
CA GLU A 591 4.08 6.13 3.97
C GLU A 591 4.75 6.46 2.64
N MET A 592 4.92 5.47 1.76
CA MET A 592 5.56 5.67 0.46
C MET A 592 4.74 5.08 -0.67
N MET A 593 4.55 5.84 -1.73
CA MET A 593 3.87 5.41 -2.94
C MET A 593 4.86 5.38 -4.10
N THR A 594 4.85 4.28 -4.84
CA THR A 594 5.56 4.15 -6.12
C THR A 594 4.58 4.49 -7.22
N VAL A 595 4.92 5.52 -7.99
CA VAL A 595 4.18 5.92 -9.19
C VAL A 595 5.02 5.50 -10.38
N ASN A 596 4.52 4.49 -11.10
CA ASN A 596 5.02 4.13 -12.41
C ASN A 596 4.19 4.91 -13.42
N LEU A 597 4.82 5.77 -14.19
CA LEU A 597 4.17 6.55 -15.23
C LEU A 597 4.80 6.18 -16.55
N GLY A 598 3.99 5.82 -17.54
CA GLY A 598 4.50 5.41 -18.83
C GLY A 598 3.53 5.70 -19.95
N LEU A 599 4.05 5.61 -21.16
CA LEU A 599 3.26 5.65 -22.39
C LEU A 599 3.94 4.78 -23.44
N VAL A 600 3.18 4.34 -24.42
CA VAL A 600 3.68 3.81 -25.67
C VAL A 600 3.50 4.89 -26.72
N GLN A 601 4.56 5.24 -27.43
CA GLN A 601 4.47 6.11 -28.59
C GLN A 601 4.63 5.31 -29.87
N TYR A 602 3.88 5.67 -30.90
CA TYR A 602 3.94 4.98 -32.17
C TYR A 602 4.62 5.86 -33.20
N SER A 603 5.59 5.31 -33.91
CA SER A 603 6.21 6.00 -35.04
C SER A 603 5.18 6.18 -36.16
N PRO A 604 4.92 7.41 -36.65
CA PRO A 604 3.92 7.64 -37.70
C PRO A 604 4.25 6.91 -39.02
N GLN A 605 5.52 6.55 -39.24
CA GLN A 605 6.01 5.98 -40.49
C GLN A 605 6.19 4.46 -40.43
N THR A 606 6.63 3.95 -39.29
CA THR A 606 6.94 2.52 -39.11
C THR A 606 5.89 1.79 -38.28
N HIS A 607 5.05 2.54 -37.56
CA HIS A 607 4.09 2.05 -36.57
C HIS A 607 4.76 1.20 -35.46
N GLU A 608 6.08 1.30 -35.29
CA GLU A 608 6.81 0.65 -34.21
C GLU A 608 6.40 1.27 -32.87
N ALA A 609 6.14 0.40 -31.88
CA ALA A 609 5.81 0.77 -30.51
C ALA A 609 7.07 1.14 -29.73
N LEU A 610 7.09 2.33 -29.13
CA LEU A 610 8.21 2.87 -28.37
C LEU A 610 7.77 3.11 -26.91
N PRO A 611 7.83 2.08 -26.04
CA PRO A 611 7.46 2.24 -24.65
C PRO A 611 8.48 3.15 -23.94
N THR A 612 7.97 4.14 -23.22
CA THR A 612 8.77 5.00 -22.33
C THR A 612 8.12 4.99 -20.96
N GLN A 613 8.91 4.75 -19.91
CA GLN A 613 8.42 4.70 -18.53
C GLN A 613 9.35 5.49 -17.60
N VAL A 614 8.77 6.08 -16.57
CA VAL A 614 9.44 6.76 -15.47
C VAL A 614 8.82 6.25 -14.17
N THR A 615 9.67 5.83 -13.24
CA THR A 615 9.26 5.37 -11.92
C THR A 615 9.73 6.34 -10.87
N GLN A 616 8.85 6.73 -9.96
CA GLN A 616 9.19 7.61 -8.85
C GLN A 616 8.60 7.08 -7.54
N ARG A 617 9.41 7.10 -6.47
CA ARG A 617 8.95 6.89 -5.10
C ARG A 617 8.66 8.24 -4.45
N ILE A 618 7.53 8.33 -3.76
CA ILE A 618 6.99 9.55 -3.18
C ILE A 618 6.56 9.26 -1.74
N ARG A 619 7.07 10.04 -0.78
CA ARG A 619 6.57 9.97 0.59
C ARG A 619 5.20 10.65 0.65
N VAL A 620 4.20 9.94 1.17
CA VAL A 620 2.83 10.43 1.38
C VAL A 620 2.59 10.57 2.88
N ARG A 621 1.87 11.62 3.29
CA ARG A 621 1.70 11.91 4.73
C ARG A 621 0.67 11.02 5.40
N ASN A 622 -0.39 10.64 4.68
CA ASN A 622 -1.57 9.95 5.24
C ASN A 622 -2.25 9.09 4.17
N LEU A 623 -1.75 7.89 3.90
CA LEU A 623 -2.48 6.93 3.06
C LEU A 623 -3.54 6.22 3.92
N ALA A 624 -4.81 6.56 3.69
CA ALA A 624 -5.98 5.96 4.29
C ALA A 624 -6.38 4.65 3.57
N ARG A 625 -6.95 3.73 4.35
CA ARG A 625 -7.44 2.42 3.90
C ARG A 625 -8.79 2.55 3.19
#